data_AF-A0A7S0KZV1-F1
#
_entry.id   AF-A0A7S0KZV1-F1
#
_cell.length_a   1.000
_cell.length_b   1.000
_cell.length_c   1.000
_cell.angle_alpha   90.00
_cell.angle_beta   90.00
_cell.angle_gamma   90.00
#
_symmetry.space_group_name_H-M   'P 1'
#
loop_
_entity.id
_entity.type
_entity.pdbx_description
1 polymer ?
#
loop_
_entity_poly.entity_id
_entity_poly.type
_entity_poly.pdbx_seq_one_letter_code
_entity_poly.pdbx_strand_id
1 'polypeptide(L)'
;EQSRELLATAGIIRAVQPSLDANEVPRRICAAAVMQNVCISYKLAREAFDRGVHTQLERLCSEKHDGLRHFSAGALINMDSAIRRQPQQPAPSRLARKWRPSLRR
;
A
#
# COMPACT_ATOMS: atom_id res chain seq x y z
N GLU A 1 -4.36 8.46 19.30
CA GLU A 1 -3.19 8.54 18.38
C GLU A 1 -3.38 7.75 17.08
N GLN A 2 -3.88 6.50 17.10
CA GLN A 2 -4.08 5.67 15.89
C GLN A 2 -4.82 6.34 14.71
N SER A 3 -5.81 7.18 14.97
CA SER A 3 -6.57 7.87 13.91
C SER A 3 -5.73 8.91 13.15
N ARG A 4 -4.71 9.51 13.77
CA ARG A 4 -3.83 10.49 13.13
C ARG A 4 -2.81 9.82 12.21
N GLU A 5 -2.25 8.68 12.60
CA GLU A 5 -1.36 7.89 11.73
C GLU A 5 -2.10 7.32 10.52
N LEU A 6 -3.34 6.87 10.70
CA LEU A 6 -4.22 6.42 9.62
C LEU A 6 -4.57 7.56 8.64
N LEU A 7 -4.83 8.76 9.16
CA LEU A 7 -5.10 9.94 8.33
C LEU A 7 -3.84 10.43 7.61
N ALA A 8 -2.67 10.36 8.25
CA ALA A 8 -1.39 10.68 7.62
C ALA A 8 -1.07 9.70 6.48
N THR A 9 -1.40 8.41 6.62
CA THR A 9 -1.19 7.39 5.58
C THR A 9 -2.18 7.48 4.42
N ALA A 10 -3.42 7.91 4.65
CA ALA A 10 -4.49 8.00 3.64
C ALA A 10 -4.25 9.01 2.50
N GLY A 11 -3.19 9.83 2.58
CA GLY A 11 -2.81 10.78 1.52
C GLY A 11 -1.44 10.54 0.90
N ILE A 12 -0.63 9.62 1.44
CA ILE A 12 0.79 9.50 1.06
C ILE A 12 0.93 9.11 -0.40
N ILE A 13 0.17 8.10 -0.85
CA ILE A 13 0.27 7.61 -2.23
C ILE A 13 -0.02 8.74 -3.21
N ARG A 14 -1.10 9.50 -2.98
CA ARG A 14 -1.46 10.65 -3.81
C ARG A 14 -0.40 11.75 -3.80
N ALA A 15 0.23 12.02 -2.66
CA ALA A 15 1.25 13.06 -2.54
C ALA A 15 2.57 12.66 -3.20
N VAL A 16 2.95 11.38 -3.10
CA VAL A 16 4.25 10.87 -3.58
C VAL A 16 4.21 10.55 -5.07
N GLN A 17 3.08 10.05 -5.58
CA GLN A 17 2.94 9.57 -6.96
C GLN A 17 3.49 10.54 -8.03
N PRO A 18 3.20 11.86 -8.01
CA PRO A 18 3.75 12.78 -9.01
C PRO A 18 5.28 12.87 -9.00
N SER A 19 5.92 12.60 -7.85
CA SER A 19 7.37 12.67 -7.71
C SER A 19 8.09 11.46 -8.31
N LEU A 20 7.40 10.37 -8.64
CA LEU A 20 7.97 9.21 -9.36
C LEU A 20 8.30 9.55 -10.83
N ASP A 21 7.56 10.49 -11.41
CA ASP A 21 7.78 10.96 -12.80
C ASP A 21 8.50 12.32 -12.83
N ALA A 22 9.10 12.77 -11.72
CA ALA A 22 9.84 14.04 -11.68
C ALA A 22 11.12 13.99 -12.53
N ASN A 23 11.53 15.11 -13.13
CA ASN A 23 12.75 15.18 -13.94
C ASN A 23 14.03 14.91 -13.11
N GLU A 24 13.99 15.24 -11.82
CA GLU A 24 15.12 15.11 -10.90
C GLU A 24 15.28 13.67 -10.42
N VAL A 25 16.39 13.03 -10.78
CA VAL A 25 16.73 11.66 -10.31
C VAL A 25 16.68 11.53 -8.78
N PRO A 26 17.26 12.44 -7.97
CA PRO A 26 17.21 12.31 -6.51
C PRO A 26 15.78 12.31 -5.97
N ARG A 27 14.90 13.13 -6.55
CA ARG A 27 13.49 13.20 -6.15
C ARG A 27 12.75 11.91 -6.46
N ARG A 28 13.00 11.32 -7.64
CA ARG A 28 12.44 10.02 -8.01
C ARG A 28 12.94 8.89 -7.11
N ILE A 29 14.23 8.91 -6.74
CA ILE A 29 14.81 7.95 -5.78
C ILE A 29 14.10 8.04 -4.43
N CYS A 30 13.96 9.25 -3.89
CA CYS A 30 13.25 9.47 -2.63
C CYS A 30 11.80 8.98 -2.71
N ALA A 31 11.10 9.29 -3.81
CA ALA A 31 9.73 8.82 -4.03
C ALA A 31 9.65 7.29 -4.07
N ALA A 32 10.55 6.61 -4.80
CA ALA A 32 10.60 5.16 -4.86
C ALA A 32 10.90 4.53 -3.48
N ALA A 33 11.81 5.12 -2.70
CA ALA A 33 12.12 4.66 -1.34
C ALA A 33 10.92 4.81 -0.39
N VAL A 34 10.18 5.92 -0.49
CA VAL A 34 8.95 6.10 0.27
C VAL A 34 7.92 5.04 -0.13
N MET A 35 7.74 4.79 -1.43
CA MET A 35 6.86 3.74 -1.93
C MET A 35 7.24 2.35 -1.39
N GLN A 36 8.53 2.03 -1.34
CA GLN A 36 9.02 0.77 -0.76
C GLN A 36 8.56 0.59 0.69
N ASN A 37 8.66 1.64 1.50
CA ASN A 37 8.29 1.58 2.91
C ASN A 37 6.78 1.47 3.12
N VAL A 38 5.97 2.18 2.33
CA VAL A 38 4.50 2.21 2.53
C VAL A 38 3.78 1.00 1.93
N CYS A 39 4.31 0.42 0.85
CA CYS A 39 3.71 -0.74 0.18
C CYS A 39 3.82 -2.06 0.98
N ILE A 40 4.30 -2.02 2.22
CA ILE A 40 4.24 -3.15 3.16
C ILE A 40 2.81 -3.32 3.72
N SER A 41 2.03 -2.23 3.79
CA SER A 41 0.64 -2.24 4.25
C SER A 41 -0.31 -2.64 3.13
N TYR A 42 -1.17 -3.65 3.34
CA TYR A 42 -2.18 -4.07 2.35
C TYR A 42 -3.02 -2.90 1.83
N LYS A 43 -3.50 -2.03 2.73
CA LYS A 43 -4.36 -0.90 2.32
C LYS A 43 -3.65 0.05 1.37
N LEU A 44 -2.39 0.39 1.67
CA LEU A 44 -1.59 1.33 0.87
C LEU A 44 -1.05 0.68 -0.40
N ALA A 45 -0.64 -0.58 -0.33
CA ALA A 45 -0.26 -1.38 -1.49
C ALA A 45 -1.44 -1.48 -2.48
N ARG A 46 -2.65 -1.75 -1.97
CA ARG A 46 -3.84 -1.83 -2.80
C ARG A 46 -4.21 -0.49 -3.42
N GLU A 47 -4.19 0.59 -2.63
CA GLU A 47 -4.42 1.94 -3.17
C GLU A 47 -3.39 2.30 -4.25
N ALA A 48 -2.11 2.06 -4.01
CA ALA A 48 -1.04 2.29 -4.98
C ALA A 48 -1.24 1.47 -6.26
N PHE A 49 -1.67 0.21 -6.13
CA PHE A 49 -2.01 -0.64 -7.26
C PHE A 49 -3.18 -0.06 -8.07
N ASP A 50 -4.29 0.25 -7.41
CA ASP A 50 -5.51 0.78 -8.04
C ASP A 50 -5.27 2.15 -8.73
N ARG A 51 -4.26 2.91 -8.27
CA ARG A 51 -3.81 4.18 -8.90
C ARG A 51 -2.78 4.02 -10.03
N GLY A 52 -2.39 2.79 -10.38
CA GLY A 52 -1.41 2.55 -11.44
C GLY A 52 0.04 2.86 -11.07
N VAL A 53 0.37 2.98 -9.78
CA VAL A 53 1.74 3.29 -9.33
C VAL A 53 2.72 2.16 -9.69
N HIS A 54 2.24 0.91 -9.71
CA HIS A 54 3.04 -0.25 -10.11
C HIS A 54 3.65 -0.07 -11.51
N THR A 55 2.89 0.42 -12.48
CA THR A 55 3.38 0.68 -13.85
C THR A 55 4.49 1.74 -13.86
N GLN A 56 4.37 2.79 -13.03
CA GLN A 56 5.43 3.80 -12.90
C GLN A 56 6.71 3.17 -12.32
N LEU A 57 6.59 2.36 -11.26
CA LEU A 57 7.71 1.66 -10.64
C LEU A 57 8.37 0.65 -11.60
N GLU A 58 7.60 -0.07 -12.41
CA GLU A 58 8.13 -0.98 -13.45
C GLU A 58 8.99 -0.25 -14.49
N ARG A 59 8.57 0.96 -14.91
CA ARG A 59 9.39 1.81 -15.80
C ARG A 59 10.71 2.20 -15.13
N LEU A 60 10.66 2.61 -13.85
CA LEU A 60 11.85 2.99 -13.08
C LEU A 60 12.83 1.81 -12.90
N CYS A 61 12.33 0.57 -12.82
CA CYS A 61 13.16 -0.64 -12.79
C CYS A 61 13.99 -0.85 -14.07
N SER A 62 13.65 -0.18 -15.17
CA SER A 62 14.37 -0.27 -16.45
C SER A 62 15.38 0.86 -16.64
N GLU A 63 15.49 1.79 -15.68
CA GLU A 63 16.44 2.90 -15.77
C GLU A 63 17.86 2.52 -15.38
N LYS A 64 18.85 3.31 -15.84
CA LYS A 64 20.28 3.06 -15.57
C LYS A 64 20.69 3.33 -14.11
N HIS A 65 19.88 4.06 -13.35
CA HIS A 65 20.23 4.41 -11.97
C HIS A 65 19.92 3.26 -11.01
N ASP A 66 20.97 2.70 -10.39
CA ASP A 66 20.85 1.57 -9.46
C ASP A 66 19.93 1.87 -8.27
N GLY A 67 19.95 3.10 -7.74
CA GLY A 67 19.05 3.50 -6.67
C GLY A 67 17.58 3.42 -7.07
N LEU A 68 17.22 3.91 -8.26
CA LEU A 68 15.85 3.82 -8.79
C LEU A 68 15.44 2.36 -8.97
N ARG A 69 16.31 1.54 -9.56
CA ARG A 69 16.06 0.10 -9.74
C ARG A 69 15.83 -0.61 -8.41
N HIS A 70 16.72 -0.40 -7.45
CA HIS A 70 16.68 -1.06 -6.16
C HIS A 70 15.38 -0.73 -5.40
N PHE A 71 15.08 0.55 -5.24
CA PHE A 71 13.91 0.97 -4.48
C PHE A 71 12.60 0.64 -5.20
N SER A 72 12.55 0.79 -6.53
CA SER A 72 11.35 0.47 -7.30
C SER A 72 11.04 -1.02 -7.30
N ALA A 73 12.06 -1.88 -7.46
CA ALA A 73 11.90 -3.32 -7.35
C ALA A 73 11.43 -3.74 -5.95
N GLY A 74 12.04 -3.15 -4.91
CA GLY A 74 11.62 -3.38 -3.52
C GLY A 74 10.16 -2.98 -3.27
N ALA A 75 9.72 -1.84 -3.82
CA ALA A 75 8.34 -1.39 -3.71
C ALA A 75 7.35 -2.34 -4.40
N LEU A 76 7.69 -2.84 -5.59
CA LEU A 76 6.88 -3.82 -6.31
C LEU A 76 6.75 -5.14 -5.55
N ILE A 77 7.87 -5.66 -5.00
CA ILE A 77 7.87 -6.87 -4.19
C ILE A 77 6.99 -6.70 -2.95
N ASN A 78 7.12 -5.58 -2.24
CA ASN A 78 6.31 -5.30 -1.06
C ASN A 78 4.83 -5.21 -1.43
N MET A 79 4.50 -4.53 -2.53
CA MET A 79 3.14 -4.38 -3.03
C MET A 79 2.50 -5.74 -3.36
N ASP A 80 3.18 -6.58 -4.17
CA ASP A 80 2.70 -7.93 -4.51
C ASP A 80 2.53 -8.80 -3.26
N SER A 81 3.52 -8.78 -2.36
CA SER A 81 3.47 -9.55 -1.11
C SER A 81 2.30 -9.12 -0.23
N ALA A 82 2.11 -7.81 -0.03
CA ALA A 82 1.04 -7.28 0.80
C ALA A 82 -0.34 -7.59 0.20
N ILE A 83 -0.51 -7.47 -1.11
CA ILE A 83 -1.77 -7.78 -1.81
C ILE A 83 -2.09 -9.27 -1.73
N ARG A 84 -1.11 -10.16 -1.93
CA ARG A 84 -1.30 -11.62 -1.81
C ARG A 84 -1.64 -12.04 -0.38
N ARG A 85 -1.06 -11.38 0.62
CA ARG A 85 -1.32 -11.62 2.05
C ARG A 85 -2.64 -11.01 2.54
N GLN A 86 -3.63 -10.78 1.65
CA GLN A 86 -4.91 -10.14 1.96
C GLN A 86 -5.30 -10.37 3.41
N PRO A 87 -5.54 -9.31 4.22
CA PRO A 87 -5.91 -9.50 5.61
C PRO A 87 -7.14 -10.39 5.61
N GLN A 88 -6.97 -11.64 6.06
CA GLN A 88 -8.08 -12.54 6.21
C GLN A 88 -9.04 -11.82 7.13
N GLN A 89 -10.21 -11.45 6.60
CA GLN A 89 -11.28 -10.95 7.44
C GLN A 89 -11.37 -11.91 8.62
N PRO A 90 -11.28 -11.43 9.87
CA PRO A 90 -11.47 -12.31 11.01
C PRO A 90 -12.80 -13.02 10.77
N ALA A 91 -12.75 -14.35 10.66
CA ALA A 91 -13.92 -15.15 10.37
C ALA A 91 -15.07 -14.68 11.28
N PRO A 92 -16.30 -14.49 10.76
CA PRO A 92 -17.40 -14.00 11.58
C PRO A 92 -17.49 -14.90 12.81
N SER A 93 -17.28 -14.29 13.99
CA SER A 93 -17.26 -15.04 15.23
C SER A 93 -18.60 -15.76 15.37
N ARG A 94 -18.56 -17.08 15.57
CA ARG A 94 -19.77 -17.92 15.75
C ARG A 94 -20.62 -17.49 16.96
N LEU A 95 -20.18 -16.49 17.73
CA LEU A 95 -20.82 -15.97 18.94
C LEU A 95 -21.94 -14.95 18.66
N ALA A 96 -22.17 -14.50 17.42
CA ALA A 96 -23.35 -13.68 17.08
C ALA A 96 -24.66 -14.49 16.93
N ARG A 97 -24.67 -15.80 17.24
CA ARG A 97 -25.88 -16.65 17.28
C ARG A 97 -26.18 -17.15 18.69
N LYS A 98 -26.58 -16.24 19.56
CA LYS A 98 -27.38 -16.42 20.79
C LYS A 98 -27.60 -14.96 21.22
N TRP A 99 -28.80 -14.39 21.11
CA TRP A 99 -29.96 -14.64 21.94
C TRP A 99 -31.24 -14.29 21.15
N ARG A 100 -32.17 -15.25 21.01
CA ARG A 100 -33.59 -14.93 20.77
C ARG A 100 -34.31 -15.07 22.11
N PRO A 101 -34.88 -14.01 22.70
CA PRO A 101 -35.75 -14.18 23.86
C PRO A 101 -36.99 -14.94 23.38
N SER A 102 -37.27 -16.08 23.98
CA SER A 102 -38.54 -16.77 23.84
C SER A 102 -39.62 -15.90 24.48
N LEU A 103 -40.34 -15.13 23.66
CA LEU A 103 -41.59 -14.52 24.07
C LEU A 103 -42.62 -15.65 24.22
N ARG A 104 -42.72 -16.20 25.44
CA ARG A 104 -43.91 -16.90 25.90
C ARG A 104 -45.04 -15.88 26.04
N ARG A 105 -46.15 -16.10 25.35
CA ARG A 105 -47.50 -16.07 25.92
C ARG A 105 -48.35 -17.11 25.20
#